data_AF-A0A6N9Z5Y3-F1
#
_entry.id   AF-A0A6N9Z5Y3-F1
#
_cell.length_a   1.000
_cell.length_b   1.000
_cell.length_c   1.000
_cell.angle_alpha   90.00
_cell.angle_beta   90.00
_cell.angle_gamma   90.00
#
_symmetry.space_group_name_H-M   'P 1'
#
loop_
_entity.id
_entity.type
_entity.pdbx_description
1 polymer ?
#
loop_
_entity_poly.entity_id
_entity_poly.type
_entity_poly.pdbx_seq_one_letter_code
_entity_poly.pdbx_strand_id
1 'polypeptide(L)'
;MPAIAKDSRTLAAGISTPATPAEVNIAYLDAPRPTLDSVSDTVLYDIFYESGTQAGGYMVALENMARRHGDDRSARLWAERRRAMMDERDEVRPFDRGAQIAFKIKWDRMGKEMSHALHQGTASFLGTVSA
;
A
#
# COMPACT_ATOMS: atom_id res chain seq x y z
N MET A 1 -41.61 -43.12 -15.89
CA MET A 1 -40.43 -42.25 -15.85
C MET A 1 -39.59 -42.48 -17.09
N PRO A 2 -39.51 -41.52 -18.04
CA PRO A 2 -38.52 -41.54 -19.10
C PRO A 2 -37.41 -40.51 -18.83
N ALA A 3 -36.19 -40.89 -19.18
CA ALA A 3 -34.95 -40.15 -19.01
C ALA A 3 -34.90 -38.90 -19.92
N ILE A 4 -34.54 -37.76 -19.35
CA ILE A 4 -34.29 -36.51 -20.08
C ILE A 4 -32.80 -36.46 -20.40
N ALA A 5 -32.48 -36.52 -21.70
CA ALA A 5 -31.14 -36.31 -22.23
C ALA A 5 -30.63 -34.90 -21.84
N LYS A 6 -29.40 -34.83 -21.33
CA LYS A 6 -28.71 -33.57 -21.06
C LYS A 6 -28.21 -32.96 -22.38
N ASP A 7 -29.08 -32.26 -23.08
CA ASP A 7 -28.66 -31.38 -24.18
C ASP A 7 -27.95 -30.18 -23.56
N SER A 8 -26.62 -30.20 -23.66
CA SER A 8 -25.73 -29.17 -23.13
C SER A 8 -25.44 -28.18 -24.24
N ARG A 9 -26.42 -27.34 -24.57
CA ARG A 9 -26.22 -26.19 -25.46
C ARG A 9 -26.89 -24.94 -24.91
N THR A 10 -26.04 -23.92 -24.81
CA THR A 10 -26.36 -22.49 -24.83
C THR A 10 -26.70 -21.86 -23.48
N LEU A 11 -25.64 -21.40 -22.78
CA LEU A 11 -25.58 -20.14 -22.04
C LEU A 11 -24.09 -19.81 -21.76
N ALA A 12 -23.33 -19.62 -22.84
CA ALA A 12 -22.00 -19.01 -22.79
C ALA A 12 -22.10 -17.66 -23.52
N ALA A 13 -22.71 -16.69 -22.85
CA ALA A 13 -22.72 -15.29 -23.27
C ALA A 13 -21.98 -14.49 -22.21
N GLY A 14 -20.79 -14.00 -22.54
CA GLY A 14 -20.19 -12.86 -21.85
C GLY A 14 -18.80 -13.03 -21.23
N ILE A 15 -18.08 -14.14 -21.40
CA ILE A 15 -16.64 -14.16 -21.10
C ILE A 15 -15.91 -13.81 -22.39
N SER A 16 -15.60 -12.52 -22.54
CA SER A 16 -14.73 -12.05 -23.61
C SER A 16 -13.38 -12.75 -23.47
N THR A 17 -12.97 -13.45 -24.53
CA THR A 17 -11.64 -14.03 -24.70
C THR A 17 -10.56 -13.02 -24.29
N PRO A 18 -9.52 -13.38 -23.52
CA PRO A 18 -8.41 -12.46 -23.30
C PRO A 18 -7.75 -12.17 -24.65
N ALA A 19 -7.68 -10.88 -25.00
CA ALA A 19 -6.96 -10.41 -26.17
C ALA A 19 -5.52 -10.96 -26.15
N THR A 20 -5.01 -11.32 -27.32
CA THR A 20 -3.61 -11.66 -27.51
C THR A 20 -2.71 -10.53 -26.98
N PRO A 21 -1.45 -10.80 -26.56
CA PRO A 21 -0.58 -9.81 -25.91
C PRO A 21 -0.20 -8.58 -26.77
N ALA A 22 -0.72 -8.45 -27.99
CA ALA A 22 -0.32 -7.46 -28.97
C ALA A 22 -1.24 -6.22 -29.04
N GLU A 23 -2.38 -6.21 -28.32
CA GLU A 23 -3.26 -5.05 -28.27
C GLU A 23 -3.35 -4.50 -26.84
N VAL A 24 -2.22 -3.97 -26.35
CA VAL A 24 -2.30 -2.99 -25.27
C VAL A 24 -3.07 -1.81 -25.83
N ASN A 25 -4.30 -1.61 -25.35
CA ASN A 25 -5.12 -0.47 -25.73
C ASN A 25 -4.40 0.81 -25.30
N ILE A 26 -3.64 1.42 -26.22
CA ILE A 26 -2.85 2.64 -25.98
C ILE A 26 -3.74 3.78 -25.48
N ALA A 27 -5.05 3.79 -25.83
CA ALA A 27 -5.99 4.79 -25.32
C ALA A 27 -6.19 4.71 -23.78
N TYR A 28 -5.93 3.57 -23.16
CA TYR A 28 -5.91 3.43 -21.69
C TYR A 28 -4.65 4.04 -21.06
N LEU A 29 -3.54 4.12 -21.80
CA LEU A 29 -2.29 4.75 -21.35
C LEU A 29 -2.32 6.28 -21.50
N ASP A 30 -3.14 6.80 -22.42
CA ASP A 30 -3.35 8.23 -22.68
C ASP A 30 -4.48 8.85 -21.83
N ALA A 31 -5.25 8.04 -21.10
CA ALA A 31 -6.22 8.56 -20.15
C ALA A 31 -5.50 9.33 -19.03
N PRO A 32 -6.04 10.49 -18.59
CA PRO A 32 -5.46 11.21 -17.46
C PRO A 32 -5.43 10.27 -16.26
N ARG A 33 -4.24 10.12 -15.65
CA ARG A 33 -4.11 9.30 -14.44
C ARG A 33 -5.08 9.84 -13.39
N PRO A 34 -5.90 8.99 -12.78
CA PRO A 34 -6.83 9.45 -11.75
C PRO A 34 -6.06 10.13 -10.63
N THR A 35 -6.53 11.31 -10.22
CA THR A 35 -6.05 11.98 -9.02
C THR A 35 -6.69 11.32 -7.80
N LEU A 36 -6.13 11.54 -6.60
CA LEU A 36 -6.76 11.03 -5.37
C LEU A 36 -8.18 11.58 -5.18
N ASP A 37 -8.43 12.79 -5.70
CA ASP A 37 -9.76 13.40 -5.65
C ASP A 37 -10.76 12.75 -6.61
N SER A 38 -10.29 12.09 -7.67
CA SER A 38 -11.15 11.51 -8.71
C SER A 38 -11.50 10.04 -8.50
N VAL A 39 -10.91 9.36 -7.51
CA VAL A 39 -11.24 7.97 -7.18
C VAL A 39 -12.41 7.87 -6.19
N SER A 40 -13.14 6.76 -6.25
CA SER A 40 -14.24 6.48 -5.31
C SER A 40 -13.73 6.38 -3.87
N ASP A 41 -14.62 6.56 -2.89
CA ASP A 41 -14.26 6.51 -1.46
C ASP A 41 -13.67 5.16 -1.06
N THR A 42 -14.22 4.05 -1.58
CA THR A 42 -13.66 2.71 -1.32
C THR A 42 -12.24 2.58 -1.87
N VAL A 43 -12.00 3.03 -3.11
CA VAL A 43 -10.67 2.98 -3.71
C VAL A 43 -9.71 3.92 -2.98
N LEU A 44 -10.16 5.10 -2.56
CA LEU A 44 -9.34 6.03 -1.78
C LEU A 44 -8.95 5.41 -0.43
N TYR A 45 -9.89 4.74 0.23
CA TYR A 45 -9.65 4.05 1.50
C TYR A 45 -8.61 2.95 1.34
N ASP A 46 -8.72 2.11 0.31
CA ASP A 46 -7.74 1.06 0.02
C ASP A 46 -6.36 1.66 -0.26
N ILE A 47 -6.28 2.70 -1.09
CA ILE A 47 -5.02 3.39 -1.41
C ILE A 47 -4.36 3.96 -0.14
N PHE A 48 -5.13 4.64 0.70
CA PHE A 48 -4.66 5.18 1.98
C PHE A 48 -4.15 4.05 2.91
N TYR A 49 -4.91 2.97 3.01
CA TYR A 49 -4.60 1.85 3.89
C TYR A 49 -3.30 1.15 3.45
N GLU A 50 -3.12 0.95 2.14
CA GLU A 50 -1.90 0.39 1.55
C GLU A 50 -0.67 1.28 1.76
N SER A 51 -0.81 2.61 1.64
CA SER A 51 0.27 3.55 1.99
C SER A 51 0.71 3.37 3.46
N GLY A 52 -0.23 3.16 4.38
CA GLY A 52 0.07 2.87 5.79
C GLY A 52 0.77 1.51 5.97
N THR A 53 0.28 0.47 5.29
CA THR A 53 0.89 -0.87 5.32
C THR A 53 2.35 -0.84 4.84
N GLN A 54 2.64 -0.14 3.74
CA GLN A 54 4.00 0.00 3.21
C GLN A 54 4.92 0.76 4.18
N ALA A 55 4.47 1.89 4.73
CA ALA A 55 5.23 2.63 5.73
C ALA A 55 5.54 1.77 6.98
N GLY A 56 4.55 0.99 7.45
CA GLY A 56 4.74 0.04 8.55
C GLY A 56 5.78 -1.04 8.24
N GLY A 57 5.80 -1.54 7.00
CA GLY A 57 6.80 -2.51 6.54
C GLY A 57 8.24 -1.97 6.61
N TYR A 58 8.45 -0.71 6.21
CA TYR A 58 9.76 -0.06 6.34
C TYR A 58 10.20 0.10 7.79
N MET A 59 9.29 0.45 8.70
CA MET A 59 9.60 0.52 10.14
C MET A 59 9.99 -0.84 10.70
N VAL A 60 9.34 -1.93 10.29
CA VAL A 60 9.73 -3.31 10.65
C VAL A 60 11.12 -3.64 10.13
N ALA A 61 11.45 -3.25 8.89
CA ALA A 61 12.78 -3.48 8.33
C ALA A 61 13.87 -2.75 9.13
N LEU A 62 13.62 -1.48 9.50
CA LEU A 62 14.54 -0.68 10.32
C LEU A 62 14.67 -1.22 11.76
N GLU A 63 13.57 -1.64 12.38
CA GLU A 63 13.54 -2.34 13.67
C GLU A 63 14.42 -3.59 13.63
N ASN A 64 14.26 -4.43 12.60
CA ASN A 64 15.05 -5.64 12.43
C ASN A 64 16.53 -5.35 12.16
N MET A 65 16.84 -4.31 11.38
CA MET A 65 18.21 -3.87 11.13
C MET A 65 18.88 -3.42 12.44
N ALA A 66 18.22 -2.56 13.23
CA ALA A 66 18.71 -2.11 14.52
C ALA A 66 18.99 -3.28 15.48
N ARG A 67 18.07 -4.25 15.58
CA ARG A 67 18.27 -5.48 16.37
C ARG A 67 19.49 -6.28 15.94
N ARG A 68 19.71 -6.43 14.63
CA ARG A 68 20.88 -7.15 14.10
C ARG A 68 22.20 -6.47 14.45
N HIS A 69 22.19 -5.16 14.68
CA HIS A 69 23.35 -4.37 15.11
C HIS A 69 23.43 -4.19 16.65
N GLY A 70 22.52 -4.79 17.43
CA GLY A 70 22.49 -4.62 18.88
C GLY A 70 22.04 -3.25 19.36
N ASP A 71 21.41 -2.45 18.50
CA ASP A 71 20.85 -1.15 18.87
C ASP A 71 19.39 -1.28 19.32
N ASP A 72 19.23 -1.67 20.58
CA ASP A 72 17.91 -1.85 21.20
C ASP A 72 17.10 -0.55 21.28
N ARG A 73 17.78 0.60 21.40
CA ARG A 73 17.11 1.90 21.49
C ARG A 73 16.41 2.21 20.18
N SER A 74 17.12 2.09 19.06
CA SER A 74 16.52 2.33 17.75
C SER A 74 15.48 1.28 17.40
N ALA A 75 15.67 0.02 17.79
CA ALA A 75 14.65 -1.01 17.61
C ALA A 75 13.33 -0.66 18.32
N ARG A 76 13.40 -0.21 19.58
CA ARG A 76 12.21 0.24 20.34
C ARG A 76 11.56 1.46 19.70
N LEU A 77 12.36 2.43 19.27
CA LEU A 77 11.87 3.63 18.61
C LEU A 77 11.05 3.31 17.35
N TRP A 78 11.52 2.41 16.50
CA TRP A 78 10.80 2.01 15.28
C TRP A 78 9.52 1.21 15.60
N ALA A 79 9.55 0.35 16.60
CA ALA A 79 8.37 -0.37 17.07
C ALA A 79 7.30 0.57 17.62
N GLU A 80 7.69 1.58 18.41
CA GLU A 80 6.78 2.59 18.97
C GLU A 80 6.16 3.46 17.88
N ARG A 81 6.97 3.94 16.93
CA ARG A 81 6.47 4.72 15.78
C ARG A 81 5.47 3.92 14.94
N ARG A 82 5.75 2.63 14.72
CA ARG A 82 4.83 1.75 14.01
C ARG A 82 3.51 1.60 14.76
N ARG A 83 3.54 1.43 16.08
CA ARG A 83 2.32 1.36 16.88
C ARG A 83 1.51 2.66 16.76
N ALA A 84 2.13 3.81 17.00
CA ALA A 84 1.47 5.11 16.91
C ALA A 84 0.85 5.35 15.52
N MET A 85 1.54 4.93 14.45
CA MET A 85 1.01 5.02 13.09
C MET A 85 -0.22 4.12 12.86
N MET A 86 -0.25 2.91 13.43
CA MET A 86 -1.43 2.04 13.35
C MET A 86 -2.59 2.63 14.14
N ASP A 87 -2.34 3.22 15.30
CA ASP A 87 -3.36 3.93 16.08
C ASP A 87 -3.93 5.12 15.29
N GLU A 88 -3.07 5.95 14.68
CA GLU A 88 -3.49 7.04 13.77
C GLU A 88 -4.36 6.54 12.61
N ARG A 89 -4.02 5.37 12.04
CA ARG A 89 -4.77 4.79 10.92
C ARG A 89 -6.16 4.34 11.32
N ASP A 90 -6.28 3.72 12.49
CA ASP A 90 -7.54 3.15 12.98
C ASP A 90 -8.55 4.25 13.38
N GLU A 91 -8.07 5.47 13.63
CA GLU A 91 -8.90 6.66 13.86
C GLU A 91 -9.50 7.26 12.56
N VAL A 92 -8.94 6.95 11.38
CA VAL A 92 -9.41 7.50 10.12
C VAL A 92 -10.70 6.83 9.67
N ARG A 93 -11.77 7.62 9.55
CA ARG A 93 -13.07 7.11 9.12
C ARG A 93 -13.09 6.78 7.62
N PRO A 94 -13.84 5.75 7.19
CA PRO A 94 -13.92 5.34 5.78
C PRO A 94 -14.41 6.40 4.78
N PHE A 95 -15.13 7.43 5.24
CA PHE A 95 -15.66 8.50 4.39
C PHE A 95 -14.95 9.85 4.60
N ASP A 96 -13.88 9.87 5.39
CA ASP A 96 -13.11 11.09 5.65
C ASP A 96 -12.01 11.25 4.59
N ARG A 97 -12.41 11.65 3.38
CA ARG A 97 -11.49 11.80 2.23
C ARG A 97 -10.32 12.72 2.54
N GLY A 98 -10.57 13.81 3.25
CA GLY A 98 -9.54 14.78 3.63
C GLY A 98 -8.46 14.15 4.50
N ALA A 99 -8.86 13.42 5.54
CA ALA A 99 -7.92 12.68 6.38
C ALA A 99 -7.16 11.60 5.60
N GLN A 100 -7.87 10.80 4.79
CA GLN A 100 -7.26 9.74 3.98
C GLN A 100 -6.16 10.27 3.04
N ILE A 101 -6.43 11.36 2.32
CA ILE A 101 -5.46 12.00 1.42
C ILE A 101 -4.26 12.53 2.21
N ALA A 102 -4.50 13.23 3.34
CA ALA A 102 -3.44 13.79 4.16
C ALA A 102 -2.50 12.71 4.71
N PHE A 103 -3.06 11.62 5.26
CA PHE A 103 -2.27 10.51 5.78
C PHE A 103 -1.56 9.74 4.69
N LYS A 104 -2.20 9.52 3.53
CA LYS A 104 -1.56 8.90 2.37
C LYS A 104 -0.30 9.67 1.96
N ILE A 105 -0.40 11.00 1.84
CA ILE A 105 0.75 11.86 1.49
C ILE A 105 1.83 11.80 2.58
N LYS A 106 1.44 11.88 3.86
CA LYS A 106 2.35 11.78 5.02
C LYS A 106 3.14 10.47 4.97
N TRP A 107 2.46 9.34 4.84
CA TRP A 107 3.08 8.01 4.89
C TRP A 107 3.89 7.67 3.64
N ASP A 108 3.47 8.12 2.45
CA ASP A 108 4.28 7.98 1.24
C ASP A 108 5.63 8.71 1.39
N ARG A 109 5.60 9.93 1.96
CA ARG A 109 6.82 10.69 2.23
C ARG A 109 7.71 9.96 3.23
N MET A 110 7.16 9.53 4.36
CA MET A 110 7.89 8.78 5.38
C MET A 110 8.48 7.48 4.80
N GLY A 111 7.71 6.75 3.99
CA GLY A 111 8.15 5.52 3.34
C GLY A 111 9.34 5.75 2.40
N LYS A 112 9.32 6.83 1.62
CA LYS A 112 10.47 7.22 0.76
C LYS A 112 11.72 7.53 1.58
N GLU A 113 11.57 8.31 2.65
CA GLU A 113 12.68 8.67 3.55
C GLU A 113 13.29 7.41 4.20
N MET A 114 12.46 6.49 4.70
CA MET A 114 12.92 5.23 5.30
C MET A 114 13.52 4.27 4.27
N SER A 115 12.91 4.17 3.08
CA SER A 115 13.45 3.38 1.98
C SER A 115 14.84 3.87 1.59
N HIS A 116 15.04 5.18 1.47
CA HIS A 116 16.37 5.75 1.21
C HIS A 116 17.37 5.38 2.32
N ALA A 117 16.98 5.46 3.59
CA ALA A 117 17.85 5.07 4.71
C ALA A 117 18.25 3.58 4.66
N LEU A 118 17.31 2.69 4.32
CA LEU A 118 17.57 1.26 4.15
C LEU A 118 18.52 0.96 2.98
N HIS A 119 18.33 1.62 1.83
CA HIS A 119 19.14 1.40 0.63
C HIS A 119 20.56 1.97 0.76
N GLN A 120 20.74 3.07 1.49
CA GLN A 120 22.05 3.69 1.69
C GLN A 120 22.91 2.98 2.74
N GLY A 121 22.39 1.94 3.42
CA GLY A 121 23.13 1.17 4.42
C GLY A 121 23.66 2.03 5.57
N THR A 122 23.00 3.14 5.88
CA THR A 122 23.58 4.18 6.73
C THR A 122 23.53 3.76 8.20
N ALA A 123 24.69 3.33 8.68
CA ALA A 123 25.06 3.34 10.10
C ALA A 123 24.86 4.72 10.77
N SER A 124 24.64 5.80 10.00
CA SER A 124 24.45 7.17 10.52
C SER A 124 23.02 7.54 10.94
N PHE A 125 21.97 6.77 10.63
CA PHE A 125 20.61 7.13 11.10
C PHE A 125 20.33 6.66 12.55
N LEU A 126 21.19 5.82 13.11
CA LEU A 126 21.12 5.33 14.49
C LEU A 126 21.77 6.31 15.51
N GLY A 127 22.36 7.42 15.06
CA GLY A 127 23.30 8.23 15.85
C GLY A 127 23.00 9.71 16.08
N THR A 128 21.90 10.28 15.57
CA THR A 128 21.63 11.72 15.76
C THR A 128 20.37 11.99 16.57
N VAL A 129 20.45 11.64 17.85
CA VAL A 129 19.94 12.51 18.92
C VAL A 129 21.06 12.60 19.96
N SER A 130 22.02 13.50 19.71
CA SER A 130 23.02 13.91 20.70
C SER A 130 22.77 15.36 21.06
N ALA A 131 22.74 15.58 22.38
CA ALA A 131 22.62 16.81 23.18
C ALA A 131 21.24 17.49 23.21
#